data_AF-A0A5N9C8F2-F1
#
_entry.id   AF-A0A5N9C8F2-F1
#
_cell.length_a   1.000
_cell.length_b   1.000
_cell.length_c   1.000
_cell.angle_alpha   90.00
_cell.angle_beta   90.00
_cell.angle_gamma   90.00
#
_symmetry.space_group_name_H-M   'P 1'
#
loop_
_entity.id
_entity.type
_entity.pdbx_description
1 polymer ?
#
loop_
_entity_poly.entity_id
_entity_poly.type
_entity_poly.pdbx_seq_one_letter_code
_entity_poly.pdbx_strand_id
1 'polypeptide(L)'
;MGEVADYLEALRKSHDSVNEALAQTPTDKMGDMGNFGQREMPIRTMYYQFISHVTEHSVQIMKTRSMLGLDQNEAQLILAQVQKLQGQLEGLLIGLSDEEFNREPEGEWSVKQVLDHILAVDDAYKTRTEENL
;
A
#
# COMPACT_ATOMS: atom_id res chain seq x y z
N MET A 1 -4.08 -18.92 12.95
CA MET A 1 -4.44 -17.56 12.49
C MET A 1 -5.95 -17.45 12.48
N GLY A 2 -6.49 -16.26 12.74
CA GLY A 2 -7.94 -16.01 12.67
C GLY A 2 -8.31 -15.37 11.33
N GLU A 3 -9.59 -15.40 10.98
CA GLU A 3 -10.12 -14.97 9.67
C GLU A 3 -9.64 -13.57 9.23
N VAL A 4 -9.53 -12.60 10.14
CA VAL A 4 -9.02 -11.25 9.84
C VAL A 4 -7.58 -11.29 9.32
N ALA A 5 -6.71 -12.11 9.92
CA ALA A 5 -5.32 -12.24 9.49
C ALA A 5 -5.24 -12.86 8.08
N ASP A 6 -6.09 -13.85 7.80
CA ASP A 6 -6.16 -14.51 6.51
C ASP A 6 -6.61 -13.53 5.41
N TYR A 7 -7.59 -12.65 5.70
CA TYR A 7 -7.98 -11.58 4.77
C TYR A 7 -6.91 -10.52 4.56
N LEU A 8 -6.12 -10.17 5.60
CA LEU A 8 -5.00 -9.23 5.44
C LEU A 8 -3.90 -9.81 4.53
N GLU A 9 -3.59 -11.10 4.67
CA GLU A 9 -2.66 -11.78 3.77
C GLU A 9 -3.20 -11.82 2.34
N ALA A 10 -4.48 -12.15 2.16
CA ALA A 10 -5.13 -12.17 0.86
C ALA A 10 -5.15 -10.78 0.20
N LEU A 11 -5.40 -9.71 0.98
CA LEU A 11 -5.36 -8.33 0.50
C LEU A 11 -3.97 -7.95 0.00
N ARG A 12 -2.91 -8.25 0.76
CA ARG A 12 -1.51 -8.00 0.35
C ARG A 12 -1.16 -8.73 -0.94
N LYS A 13 -1.48 -10.03 -1.00
CA LYS A 13 -1.24 -10.83 -2.20
C LYS A 13 -1.98 -10.30 -3.42
N SER A 14 -3.23 -9.86 -3.23
CA SER A 14 -4.00 -9.23 -4.31
C SER A 14 -3.40 -7.90 -4.76
N HIS A 15 -2.90 -7.09 -3.82
CA HIS A 15 -2.23 -5.82 -4.11
C HIS A 15 -0.95 -6.03 -4.92
N ASP A 16 -0.09 -6.96 -4.49
CA ASP A 16 1.16 -7.30 -5.17
C ASP A 16 0.90 -7.78 -6.60
N SER A 17 -0.08 -8.67 -6.79
CA SER A 17 -0.45 -9.20 -8.10
C SER A 17 -0.99 -8.12 -9.04
N VAL A 18 -1.78 -7.16 -8.53
CA VAL A 18 -2.28 -6.04 -9.34
C VAL A 18 -1.13 -5.11 -9.73
N ASN A 19 -0.23 -4.79 -8.79
CA ASN A 19 0.92 -3.94 -9.07
C ASN A 19 1.84 -4.57 -10.11
N GLU A 20 2.17 -5.85 -9.98
CA GLU A 20 2.97 -6.60 -10.96
C GLU A 20 2.35 -6.55 -12.36
N ALA A 21 1.03 -6.79 -12.45
CA ALA A 21 0.34 -6.84 -13.74
C ALA A 21 0.22 -5.47 -14.42
N LEU A 22 0.12 -4.39 -13.64
CA LEU A 22 -0.28 -3.07 -14.14
C LEU A 22 0.84 -2.03 -14.17
N ALA A 23 1.90 -2.17 -13.35
CA ALA A 23 2.96 -1.18 -13.19
C ALA A 23 3.71 -0.85 -14.49
N GLN A 24 3.76 -1.79 -15.43
CA GLN A 24 4.48 -1.65 -16.70
C GLN A 24 3.61 -1.10 -17.84
N THR A 25 2.42 -0.56 -17.53
CA THR A 25 1.54 -0.01 -18.57
C THR A 25 2.19 1.20 -19.24
N PRO A 26 2.40 1.18 -20.57
CA PRO A 26 3.04 2.29 -21.27
C PRO A 26 2.25 3.59 -21.14
N THR A 27 2.95 4.71 -20.98
CA THR A 27 2.30 6.02 -20.76
C THR A 27 1.43 6.44 -21.95
N ASP A 28 1.83 6.10 -23.17
CA ASP A 28 1.09 6.38 -24.40
C ASP A 28 -0.25 5.62 -24.48
N LYS A 29 -0.38 4.50 -23.77
CA LYS A 29 -1.64 3.75 -23.64
C LYS A 29 -2.68 4.38 -22.72
N MET A 30 -2.28 5.30 -21.84
CA MET A 30 -3.19 5.86 -20.84
C MET A 30 -4.39 6.61 -21.42
N GLY A 31 -4.28 7.09 -22.66
CA GLY A 31 -5.37 7.78 -23.38
C GLY A 31 -6.27 6.86 -24.21
N ASP A 32 -5.85 5.61 -24.47
CA ASP A 32 -6.63 4.66 -25.25
C ASP A 32 -7.93 4.31 -24.52
N MET A 33 -8.99 4.07 -25.29
CA MET A 33 -10.24 3.53 -24.75
C MET A 33 -10.08 2.03 -24.50
N GLY A 34 -10.55 1.56 -23.35
CA GLY A 34 -10.65 0.14 -23.06
C GLY A 34 -12.04 -0.24 -22.54
N ASN A 35 -12.29 -1.55 -22.53
CA ASN A 35 -13.51 -2.12 -21.99
C ASN A 35 -13.39 -2.29 -20.46
N PHE A 36 -14.31 -1.69 -19.72
CA PHE A 36 -14.45 -1.79 -18.28
C PHE A 36 -15.86 -2.29 -17.92
N GLY A 37 -16.03 -3.61 -17.92
CA GLY A 37 -17.33 -4.25 -17.76
C GLY A 37 -18.27 -3.92 -18.92
N GLN A 38 -19.34 -3.16 -18.64
CA GLN A 38 -20.33 -2.73 -19.64
C GLN A 38 -20.08 -1.31 -20.17
N ARG A 39 -18.95 -0.69 -19.82
CA ARG A 39 -18.60 0.68 -20.20
C ARG A 39 -17.28 0.68 -20.97
N GLU A 40 -17.16 1.55 -21.96
CA GLU A 40 -15.86 1.93 -22.50
C GLU A 40 -15.38 3.21 -21.80
N MET A 41 -14.11 3.22 -21.38
CA MET A 41 -13.50 4.40 -20.76
C MET A 41 -12.00 4.44 -21.02
N PRO A 42 -11.35 5.63 -20.93
CA PRO A 42 -9.90 5.72 -21.05
C PRO A 42 -9.21 4.80 -20.04
N ILE A 43 -8.12 4.14 -20.43
CA ILE A 43 -7.35 3.24 -19.56
C ILE A 43 -6.98 3.94 -18.26
N ARG A 44 -6.52 5.20 -18.30
CA ARG A 44 -6.24 5.99 -17.09
C ARG A 44 -7.42 6.08 -16.13
N THR A 45 -8.64 6.22 -16.65
CA THR A 45 -9.84 6.31 -15.82
C THR A 45 -10.14 4.98 -15.13
N MET A 46 -9.78 3.84 -15.73
CA MET A 46 -9.84 2.54 -15.06
C MET A 46 -8.88 2.48 -13.87
N TYR A 47 -7.67 3.05 -14.00
CA TYR A 47 -6.72 3.12 -12.89
C TYR A 47 -7.27 3.93 -11.71
N TYR A 48 -7.94 5.05 -12.01
CA TYR A 48 -8.64 5.83 -10.99
C TYR A 48 -9.79 5.06 -10.31
N GLN A 49 -10.36 4.03 -10.94
CA GLN A 49 -11.37 3.18 -10.28
C GLN A 49 -10.77 2.40 -9.10
N PHE A 50 -9.51 1.96 -9.15
CA PHE A 50 -8.88 1.30 -8.00
C PHE A 50 -8.80 2.22 -6.79
N ILE A 51 -8.41 3.49 -7.01
CA ILE A 51 -8.36 4.51 -5.94
C ILE A 51 -9.76 4.74 -5.36
N SER A 52 -10.77 4.91 -6.23
CA SER A 52 -12.15 5.12 -5.80
C SER A 52 -12.66 3.92 -4.99
N HIS A 53 -12.40 2.71 -5.46
CA HIS A 53 -12.88 1.47 -4.87
C HIS A 53 -12.33 1.24 -3.45
N VAL A 54 -11.01 1.40 -3.26
CA VAL A 54 -10.42 1.25 -1.91
C VAL A 54 -10.86 2.37 -0.97
N THR A 55 -11.06 3.58 -1.49
CA THR A 55 -11.56 4.73 -0.71
C THR A 55 -12.99 4.47 -0.21
N GLU A 56 -13.88 4.03 -1.11
CA GLU A 56 -15.27 3.73 -0.77
C GLU A 56 -15.38 2.66 0.31
N HIS A 57 -14.68 1.54 0.15
CA HIS A 57 -14.78 0.45 1.11
C HIS A 57 -14.04 0.75 2.42
N SER A 58 -13.02 1.60 2.42
CA SER A 58 -12.44 2.12 3.67
C SER A 58 -13.48 2.91 4.48
N VAL A 59 -14.23 3.81 3.84
CA VAL A 59 -15.33 4.54 4.48
C VAL A 59 -16.44 3.59 4.96
N GLN A 60 -16.77 2.57 4.17
CA GLN A 60 -17.76 1.56 4.56
C GLN A 60 -17.33 0.79 5.83
N ILE A 61 -16.07 0.36 5.92
CA ILE A 61 -15.53 -0.32 7.11
C ILE A 61 -15.56 0.62 8.31
N MET A 62 -15.11 1.88 8.16
CA MET A 62 -15.16 2.89 9.22
C MET A 62 -16.59 3.10 9.74
N LYS A 63 -17.56 3.23 8.84
CA LYS A 63 -18.98 3.37 9.19
C LYS A 63 -19.48 2.14 9.95
N THR A 64 -19.19 0.93 9.48
CA THR A 64 -19.60 -0.30 10.15
C THR A 64 -19.01 -0.41 11.55
N ARG A 65 -17.72 -0.08 11.74
CA ARG A 65 -17.10 -0.05 13.07
C ARG A 65 -17.81 0.91 14.00
N SER A 66 -18.09 2.12 13.54
CA SER A 66 -18.81 3.15 14.31
C SER A 66 -20.22 2.67 14.69
N MET A 67 -20.97 2.09 13.76
CA MET A 67 -22.32 1.57 14.02
C MET A 67 -22.35 0.42 15.03
N LEU A 68 -21.28 -0.37 15.12
CA LEU A 68 -21.13 -1.48 16.06
C LEU A 68 -20.48 -1.08 17.39
N GLY A 69 -20.08 0.18 17.57
CA GLY A 69 -19.35 0.63 18.75
C GLY A 69 -17.95 0.00 18.89
N LEU A 70 -17.33 -0.37 17.76
CA LEU A 70 -16.01 -1.00 17.71
C LEU A 70 -14.92 0.07 17.57
N ASP A 71 -14.78 0.91 18.58
CA ASP A 71 -13.76 1.96 18.59
C ASP A 71 -12.36 1.36 18.65
N GLN A 72 -11.43 2.02 17.94
CA GLN A 72 -10.01 1.70 18.07
C GLN A 72 -9.47 2.35 19.34
N ASN A 73 -8.67 1.62 20.11
CA ASN A 73 -7.90 2.22 21.19
C ASN A 73 -6.73 3.06 20.64
N GLU A 74 -6.05 3.81 21.51
CA GLU A 74 -4.94 4.70 21.13
C GLU A 74 -3.85 3.97 20.34
N ALA A 75 -3.39 2.82 20.81
CA ALA A 75 -2.37 2.03 20.11
C ALA A 75 -2.84 1.59 18.72
N GLN A 76 -4.09 1.16 18.57
CA GLN A 76 -4.68 0.75 17.29
C GLN A 76 -4.82 1.93 16.32
N LEU A 77 -5.12 3.14 16.81
CA LEU A 77 -5.16 4.36 15.98
C LEU A 77 -3.76 4.74 15.48
N ILE A 78 -2.76 4.67 16.35
CA ILE A 78 -1.36 4.92 15.97
C ILE A 78 -0.90 3.88 14.93
N LEU A 79 -1.17 2.60 15.17
CA LEU A 79 -0.83 1.52 14.23
C LEU A 79 -1.56 1.66 12.90
N ALA A 80 -2.81 2.12 12.89
CA ALA A 80 -3.53 2.40 11.65
C ALA A 80 -2.84 3.52 10.84
N GLN A 81 -2.32 4.56 11.50
CA GLN A 81 -1.55 5.61 10.84
C GLN A 81 -0.21 5.08 10.31
N VAL A 82 0.46 4.18 11.03
CA VAL A 82 1.67 3.50 10.54
C VAL A 82 1.38 2.71 9.28
N GLN A 83 0.27 1.94 9.23
CA GLN A 83 -0.10 1.17 8.03
C GLN A 83 -0.36 2.07 6.81
N LYS A 84 -0.97 3.25 7.01
CA LYS A 84 -1.14 4.23 5.94
C LYS A 84 0.21 4.73 5.39
N LEU A 85 1.16 5.03 6.28
CA LEU A 85 2.50 5.49 5.90
C LEU A 85 3.31 4.39 5.22
N GLN A 86 3.20 3.14 5.67
CA GLN A 86 3.79 1.96 5.02
C GLN A 86 3.27 1.82 3.58
N GLY A 87 1.96 1.89 3.35
CA GLY A 87 1.41 1.85 1.99
C GLY A 87 1.87 3.02 1.10
N GLN A 88 2.09 4.21 1.68
CA GLN A 88 2.68 5.34 0.95
C GLN A 88 4.15 5.09 0.58
N LEU A 89 4.92 4.52 1.50
CA LEU A 89 6.32 4.13 1.27
C LEU A 89 6.41 3.06 0.16
N GLU A 90 5.61 2.00 0.24
CA GLU A 90 5.54 0.95 -0.79
C GLU A 90 5.18 1.52 -2.16
N GLY A 91 4.24 2.48 -2.21
CA GLY A 91 3.85 3.16 -3.45
C GLY A 91 4.98 3.93 -4.14
N LEU A 92 5.99 4.41 -3.40
CA LEU A 92 7.16 5.08 -3.97
C LEU A 92 8.09 4.11 -4.73
N LEU A 93 7.94 2.80 -4.50
CA LEU A 93 8.77 1.77 -5.13
C LEU A 93 8.21 1.32 -6.48
N ILE A 94 6.95 1.65 -6.79
CA ILE A 94 6.30 1.22 -8.03
C ILE A 94 7.04 1.79 -9.23
N GLY A 95 7.46 0.88 -10.12
CA GLY A 95 8.13 1.23 -11.38
C GLY A 95 9.65 1.36 -11.29
N LEU A 96 10.25 1.24 -10.09
CA LEU A 96 11.70 1.19 -9.97
C LEU A 96 12.24 -0.12 -10.56
N SER A 97 13.30 -0.01 -11.36
CA SER A 97 14.14 -1.14 -11.72
C SER A 97 15.13 -1.48 -10.62
N ASP A 98 15.71 -2.69 -10.65
CA ASP A 98 16.78 -3.08 -9.73
C ASP A 98 17.99 -2.14 -9.82
N GLU A 99 18.32 -1.63 -11.02
CA GLU A 99 19.42 -0.68 -11.19
C GLU A 99 19.13 0.62 -10.43
N GLU A 100 17.93 1.20 -10.61
CA GLU A 100 17.52 2.43 -9.94
C GLU A 100 17.40 2.25 -8.42
N PHE A 101 16.91 1.09 -7.99
CA PHE A 101 16.79 0.74 -6.57
C PHE A 101 18.16 0.74 -5.85
N ASN A 102 19.20 0.29 -6.55
CA ASN A 102 20.57 0.19 -6.02
C ASN A 102 21.42 1.44 -6.28
N ARG A 103 20.99 2.36 -7.14
CA ARG A 103 21.78 3.53 -7.53
C ARG A 103 21.88 4.56 -6.40
N GLU A 104 23.10 4.94 -6.05
CA GLU A 104 23.38 6.02 -5.10
C GLU A 104 23.43 7.38 -5.84
N PRO A 105 22.64 8.38 -5.44
CA PRO A 105 22.84 9.77 -5.84
C PRO A 105 24.10 10.36 -5.17
N GLU A 106 24.62 11.47 -5.68
CA GLU A 106 25.81 12.10 -5.10
C GLU A 106 25.56 12.59 -3.68
N GLY A 107 26.28 12.00 -2.72
CA GLY A 107 26.22 12.38 -1.30
C GLY A 107 24.99 11.89 -0.54
N GLU A 108 24.13 11.08 -1.16
CA GLU A 108 22.86 10.60 -0.59
C GLU A 108 22.77 9.07 -0.64
N TRP A 109 21.84 8.50 0.15
CA TRP A 109 21.58 7.06 0.14
C TRP A 109 20.78 6.61 -1.09
N SER A 110 21.04 5.39 -1.55
CA SER A 110 20.15 4.69 -2.49
C SER A 110 18.81 4.35 -1.84
N VAL A 111 17.80 4.06 -2.66
CA VAL A 111 16.48 3.60 -2.16
C VAL A 111 16.64 2.32 -1.32
N LYS A 112 17.50 1.39 -1.77
CA LYS A 112 17.82 0.18 -0.99
C LYS A 112 18.33 0.51 0.41
N GLN A 113 19.30 1.41 0.53
CA GLN A 113 19.88 1.77 1.83
C GLN A 113 18.85 2.42 2.76
N VAL A 114 17.96 3.26 2.21
CA VAL A 114 16.85 3.84 2.98
C VAL A 114 15.91 2.75 3.50
N LEU A 115 15.53 1.78 2.66
CA LEU A 115 14.67 0.67 3.09
C LEU A 115 15.35 -0.27 4.08
N ASP A 116 16.63 -0.62 3.87
CA ASP A 116 17.41 -1.42 4.81
C ASP A 116 17.45 -0.75 6.19
N HIS A 117 17.61 0.58 6.23
CA HIS A 117 17.56 1.34 7.47
C HIS A 117 16.19 1.27 8.15
N ILE A 118 15.11 1.47 7.40
CA ILE A 118 13.74 1.38 7.93
C ILE A 118 13.48 -0.01 8.53
N LEU A 119 13.84 -1.08 7.81
CA LEU A 119 13.67 -2.46 8.30
C LEU A 119 14.45 -2.73 9.58
N ALA A 120 15.70 -2.24 9.66
CA ALA A 120 16.51 -2.37 10.87
C ALA A 120 15.93 -1.60 12.06
N VAL A 121 15.35 -0.41 11.82
CA VAL A 121 14.71 0.41 12.85
C VAL A 121 13.39 -0.23 13.34
N ASP A 122 12.57 -0.77 12.43
CA ASP A 122 11.31 -1.42 12.77
C ASP A 122 11.51 -2.62 13.72
N ASP A 123 12.52 -3.46 13.44
CA ASP A 123 12.87 -4.59 14.32
C ASP A 123 13.30 -4.11 15.72
N ALA A 124 14.14 -3.08 15.77
CA ALA A 124 14.59 -2.49 17.03
C ALA A 124 13.43 -1.85 17.83
N TYR A 125 12.50 -1.16 17.18
CA TYR A 125 11.33 -0.59 17.83
C TYR A 125 10.39 -1.64 18.37
N LYS A 126 10.18 -2.75 17.64
CA LYS A 126 9.42 -3.88 18.13
C LYS A 126 10.03 -4.41 19.43
N THR A 127 11.32 -4.78 19.43
CA THR A 127 11.99 -5.32 20.63
C THR A 127 11.90 -4.35 21.81
N ARG A 128 12.23 -3.08 21.61
CA ARG A 128 12.20 -2.08 22.70
C ARG A 128 10.79 -1.87 23.25
N THR A 129 9.78 -1.90 22.39
CA THR A 129 8.38 -1.73 22.85
C THR A 129 7.94 -2.94 23.65
N GLU A 130 8.23 -4.16 23.15
CA GLU A 130 7.92 -5.41 23.85
C GLU A 130 8.60 -5.50 25.23
N GLU A 131 9.82 -4.99 25.39
CA GLU A 131 10.52 -4.93 26.68
C GLU A 131 9.88 -4.00 27.72
N ASN A 132 8.96 -3.11 27.32
CA ASN A 132 8.34 -2.10 28.18
C ASN A 132 6.81 -2.30 28.38
N LEU A 133 6.25 -3.41 27.90
CA LEU A 133 4.85 -3.82 28.11
C LEU A 133 4.74 -4.87 29.22
#